data_AF-A0A7X1ZPV9-F1
#
_entry.id   AF-A0A7X1ZPV9-F1
#
_cell.length_a   1.000
_cell.length_b   1.000
_cell.length_c   1.000
_cell.angle_alpha   90.00
_cell.angle_beta   90.00
_cell.angle_gamma   90.00
#
_symmetry.space_group_name_H-M   'P 1'
#
loop_
_entity.id
_entity.type
_entity.pdbx_description
1 polymer ?
#
loop_
_entity_poly.entity_id
_entity_poly.type
_entity_poly.pdbx_seq_one_letter_code
_entity_poly.pdbx_strand_id
1 'polypeptide(L)'
;NLPRGHYTRSEDFRRYFKAMMWYGRLPLHVPKEKSDPLLPLQTALLVALHLEEDSDLSLLWEEIYEPTAFFFGAAEDITPGLLLEEAREFFGKEVTTDIIEDEIRMREFAAYLHKNIKPKILSEMAAFYPGQEPIEVPLSVRFMPQRFVPDSYIFTELVADRVKTYQGSRDPRPFTWGMTQLGPMRVFPRGLDVMAVLRWTEALKILKDEGDTEYTNYDEQFEKMVRWYASLSAAERRSSVYYRWFELFAAYKQSDAPAKADEEAWDRKKLTTALASWAELRHDAILYAKQSYTALGMGVPPGDEETPPPPLHLAVVEQASKLYAQMASCARTIAEFSANEDHDNPIRDTYLYFAETLDRLDTLARKQADGEALTADEHEWLWNVAGRLSYMPRRLGEVVTGEADERMALVADVHTDPNTGQVLEEASGDPARLYVLVEIGGKLYVAQGGTYTYYEFKQPMADRLTDEAWQEMLGRGQAPAKPGWTNALFGR
;
A
#
# COMPACT_ATOMS: atom_id res chain seq x y z
N ASN A 1 7.44 -0.07 -19.49
CA ASN A 1 7.48 -0.47 -18.05
C ASN A 1 8.15 -1.83 -17.94
N LEU A 2 9.09 -1.99 -17.02
CA LEU A 2 9.71 -3.29 -16.69
C LEU A 2 8.84 -4.00 -15.63
N PRO A 3 8.59 -5.32 -15.72
CA PRO A 3 7.99 -6.10 -14.63
C PRO A 3 8.82 -6.04 -13.35
N ARG A 4 8.17 -5.95 -12.18
CA ARG A 4 8.79 -5.81 -10.85
C ARG A 4 8.06 -6.64 -9.80
N GLY A 5 8.71 -6.78 -8.64
CA GLY A 5 8.22 -7.59 -7.52
C GLY A 5 7.76 -8.95 -8.02
N HIS A 6 6.52 -9.31 -7.68
CA HIS A 6 5.93 -10.58 -8.10
C HIS A 6 5.90 -10.84 -9.63
N TYR A 7 5.80 -9.82 -10.47
CA TYR A 7 5.61 -10.00 -11.92
C TYR A 7 6.90 -10.37 -12.67
N THR A 8 8.03 -10.53 -11.96
CA THR A 8 9.27 -11.11 -12.50
C THR A 8 9.18 -12.62 -12.76
N ARG A 9 8.36 -13.37 -12.00
CA ARG A 9 8.54 -14.83 -11.84
C ARG A 9 8.11 -15.73 -13.02
N SER A 10 7.22 -15.29 -13.91
CA SER A 10 6.82 -16.06 -15.11
C SER A 10 6.59 -15.16 -16.32
N GLU A 11 6.73 -15.66 -17.56
CA GLU A 11 6.47 -14.82 -18.74
C GLU A 11 4.98 -14.47 -18.89
N ASP A 12 4.05 -15.26 -18.35
CA ASP A 12 2.64 -14.90 -18.28
C ASP A 12 2.39 -13.71 -17.34
N PHE A 13 2.99 -13.69 -16.14
CA PHE A 13 2.91 -12.51 -15.27
C PHE A 13 3.64 -11.31 -15.87
N ARG A 14 4.75 -11.52 -16.61
CA ARG A 14 5.42 -10.44 -17.37
C ARG A 14 4.54 -9.92 -18.51
N ARG A 15 3.76 -10.77 -19.19
CA ARG A 15 2.79 -10.38 -20.23
C ARG A 15 1.62 -9.59 -19.62
N TYR A 16 0.98 -10.15 -18.59
CA TYR A 16 -0.11 -9.51 -17.84
C TYR A 16 0.30 -8.12 -17.33
N PHE A 17 1.46 -8.02 -16.68
CA PHE A 17 1.99 -6.75 -16.19
C PHE A 17 2.18 -5.73 -17.31
N LYS A 18 2.75 -6.13 -18.46
CA LYS A 18 2.94 -5.24 -19.61
C LYS A 18 1.59 -4.77 -20.18
N ALA A 19 0.58 -5.63 -20.22
CA ALA A 19 -0.77 -5.31 -20.69
C ALA A 19 -1.51 -4.34 -19.75
N MET A 20 -1.61 -4.66 -18.46
CA MET A 20 -2.27 -3.80 -17.47
C MET A 20 -1.56 -2.43 -17.35
N MET A 21 -0.23 -2.40 -17.38
CA MET A 21 0.55 -1.15 -17.42
C MET A 21 0.50 -0.40 -18.75
N TRP A 22 -0.15 -0.95 -19.78
CA TRP A 22 -0.47 -0.24 -21.01
C TRP A 22 -1.90 0.30 -20.95
N TYR A 23 -2.90 -0.56 -20.69
CA TYR A 23 -4.30 -0.16 -20.56
C TYR A 23 -4.58 0.83 -19.42
N GLY A 24 -3.76 0.83 -18.37
CA GLY A 24 -3.85 1.76 -17.24
C GLY A 24 -2.96 3.00 -17.33
N ARG A 25 -2.03 3.08 -18.31
CA ARG A 25 -1.14 4.25 -18.46
C ARG A 25 -1.20 4.94 -19.83
N LEU A 26 -1.91 4.37 -20.81
CA LEU A 26 -2.30 5.08 -22.03
C LEU A 26 -3.53 5.97 -21.73
N PRO A 27 -3.43 7.30 -21.81
CA PRO A 27 -4.57 8.19 -21.63
C PRO A 27 -5.33 8.41 -22.94
N LEU A 28 -6.65 8.32 -22.90
CA LEU A 28 -7.52 8.96 -23.88
C LEU A 28 -8.00 10.29 -23.28
N HIS A 29 -7.17 11.34 -23.42
CA HIS A 29 -7.42 12.64 -22.80
C HIS A 29 -8.77 13.25 -23.21
N VAL A 30 -9.48 13.82 -22.24
CA VAL A 30 -10.68 14.64 -22.48
C VAL A 30 -10.22 16.02 -22.95
N PRO A 31 -10.51 16.44 -24.18
CA PRO A 31 -10.01 17.70 -24.74
C PRO A 31 -10.54 18.91 -23.96
N LYS A 32 -9.67 19.89 -23.69
CA LYS A 32 -9.97 21.05 -22.86
C LYS A 32 -9.93 22.35 -23.65
N GLU A 33 -8.87 22.54 -24.42
CA GLU A 33 -8.71 23.68 -25.31
C GLU A 33 -9.29 23.41 -26.69
N LYS A 34 -9.64 24.48 -27.43
CA LYS A 34 -10.21 24.35 -28.78
C LYS A 34 -9.24 23.69 -29.79
N SER A 35 -7.94 23.74 -29.52
CA SER A 35 -6.89 23.08 -30.30
C SER A 35 -6.79 21.57 -30.07
N ASP A 36 -7.32 21.06 -28.96
CA ASP A 36 -7.08 19.67 -28.56
C ASP A 36 -7.85 18.71 -29.47
N PRO A 37 -7.28 17.54 -29.83
CA PRO A 37 -7.96 16.58 -30.69
C PRO A 37 -9.18 15.97 -29.99
N LEU A 38 -10.31 15.87 -30.70
CA LEU A 38 -11.50 15.15 -30.21
C LEU A 38 -11.34 13.61 -30.26
N LEU A 39 -10.48 13.13 -31.17
CA LEU A 39 -10.30 11.71 -31.48
C LEU A 39 -10.10 10.78 -30.26
N PRO A 40 -9.35 11.14 -29.20
CA PRO A 40 -9.21 10.26 -28.03
C PRO A 40 -10.54 10.03 -27.31
N LEU A 41 -11.33 11.08 -27.08
CA LEU A 41 -12.64 10.99 -26.44
C LEU A 41 -13.67 10.28 -27.33
N GLN A 42 -13.66 10.54 -28.64
CA GLN A 42 -14.49 9.83 -29.61
C GLN A 42 -14.16 8.32 -29.64
N THR A 43 -12.87 7.98 -29.63
CA THR A 43 -12.40 6.58 -29.54
C THR A 43 -12.83 5.94 -28.23
N ALA A 44 -12.75 6.67 -27.11
CA ALA A 44 -13.17 6.17 -25.80
C ALA A 44 -14.67 5.83 -25.75
N LEU A 45 -15.54 6.68 -26.33
CA LEU A 45 -16.98 6.38 -26.44
C LEU A 45 -17.27 5.16 -27.32
N LEU A 46 -16.59 5.02 -28.47
CA LEU A 46 -16.77 3.86 -29.33
C LEU A 46 -16.33 2.54 -28.66
N VAL A 47 -15.25 2.57 -27.87
CA VAL A 47 -14.81 1.43 -27.05
C VAL A 47 -15.80 1.13 -25.93
N ALA A 48 -16.36 2.14 -25.27
CA ALA A 48 -17.35 1.96 -24.22
C ALA A 48 -18.67 1.38 -24.73
N LEU A 49 -19.17 1.85 -25.87
CA LEU A 49 -20.35 1.30 -26.53
C LEU A 49 -20.14 -0.17 -26.93
N HIS A 50 -19.02 -0.47 -27.61
CA HIS A 50 -18.75 -1.84 -28.06
C HIS A 50 -18.55 -2.83 -26.89
N LEU A 51 -18.03 -2.37 -25.75
CA LEU A 51 -17.90 -3.17 -24.53
C LEU A 51 -19.26 -3.50 -23.90
N GLU A 52 -20.25 -2.60 -23.99
CA GLU A 52 -21.60 -2.83 -23.46
C GLU A 52 -22.49 -3.65 -24.41
N GLU A 53 -22.29 -3.51 -25.73
CA GLU A 53 -23.03 -4.27 -26.75
C GLU A 53 -22.79 -5.80 -26.67
N ASP A 54 -21.66 -6.23 -26.09
CA ASP A 54 -21.28 -7.63 -25.93
C ASP A 54 -21.21 -7.99 -24.43
N SER A 55 -22.19 -8.76 -23.96
CA SER A 55 -22.29 -9.18 -22.56
C SER A 55 -21.08 -9.96 -22.06
N ASP A 56 -20.45 -10.75 -22.94
CA ASP A 56 -19.35 -11.62 -22.57
C ASP A 56 -18.06 -10.79 -22.43
N LEU A 57 -17.93 -9.70 -23.20
CA LEU A 57 -16.85 -8.73 -23.02
C LEU A 57 -17.04 -7.84 -21.78
N SER A 58 -18.26 -7.38 -21.48
CA SER A 58 -18.52 -6.61 -20.23
C SER A 58 -18.20 -7.45 -19.00
N LEU A 59 -18.71 -8.69 -18.94
CA LEU A 59 -18.42 -9.63 -17.84
C LEU A 59 -16.91 -9.90 -17.70
N LEU A 60 -16.19 -10.14 -18.80
CA LEU A 60 -14.74 -10.35 -18.76
C LEU A 60 -13.96 -9.09 -18.30
N TRP A 61 -14.47 -7.89 -18.58
CA TRP A 61 -13.90 -6.64 -18.07
C TRP A 61 -14.17 -6.50 -16.56
N GLU A 62 -15.39 -6.79 -16.11
CA GLU A 62 -15.81 -6.76 -14.70
C GLU A 62 -15.05 -7.79 -13.86
N GLU A 63 -14.86 -9.02 -14.34
CA GLU A 63 -14.06 -10.07 -13.68
C GLU A 63 -12.61 -9.64 -13.39
N ILE A 64 -12.03 -8.77 -14.23
CA ILE A 64 -10.69 -8.22 -14.05
C ILE A 64 -10.72 -6.95 -13.18
N TYR A 65 -11.73 -6.10 -13.37
CA TYR A 65 -11.82 -4.80 -12.71
C TYR A 65 -12.23 -4.94 -11.23
N GLU A 66 -13.34 -5.63 -10.93
CA GLU A 66 -13.95 -5.64 -9.60
C GLU A 66 -13.04 -6.18 -8.48
N PRO A 67 -12.28 -7.29 -8.65
CA PRO A 67 -11.33 -7.72 -7.63
C PRO A 67 -10.29 -6.64 -7.32
N THR A 68 -9.74 -5.99 -8.36
CA THR A 68 -8.75 -4.92 -8.16
C THR A 68 -9.36 -3.65 -7.56
N ALA A 69 -10.63 -3.35 -7.83
CA ALA A 69 -11.35 -2.23 -7.23
C ALA A 69 -11.68 -2.52 -5.74
N PHE A 70 -12.11 -3.73 -5.41
CA PHE A 70 -12.36 -4.18 -4.04
C PHE A 70 -11.11 -4.14 -3.16
N PHE A 71 -9.96 -4.64 -3.65
CA PHE A 71 -8.73 -4.60 -2.87
C PHE A 71 -8.13 -3.20 -2.77
N PHE A 72 -8.13 -2.40 -3.85
CA PHE A 72 -7.29 -1.19 -3.94
C PHE A 72 -8.05 0.14 -4.09
N GLY A 73 -9.37 0.12 -4.25
CA GLY A 73 -10.23 1.31 -4.37
C GLY A 73 -10.58 1.65 -5.82
N ALA A 74 -11.57 2.52 -6.05
CA ALA A 74 -11.93 2.95 -7.40
C ALA A 74 -10.79 3.74 -8.09
N ALA A 75 -10.85 3.84 -9.42
CA ALA A 75 -10.03 4.78 -10.17
C ALA A 75 -10.59 6.22 -10.10
N GLU A 76 -9.72 7.21 -10.35
CA GLU A 76 -10.13 8.60 -10.62
C GLU A 76 -10.18 8.96 -12.11
N ASP A 77 -9.40 8.26 -12.94
CA ASP A 77 -9.55 8.31 -14.40
C ASP A 77 -10.84 7.59 -14.82
N ILE A 78 -11.47 8.10 -15.87
CA ILE A 78 -12.79 7.63 -16.32
C ILE A 78 -12.65 6.20 -16.89
N THR A 79 -13.50 5.28 -16.41
CA THR A 79 -13.65 3.92 -16.96
C THR A 79 -14.58 3.92 -18.18
N PRO A 80 -14.59 2.88 -19.03
CA PRO A 80 -15.55 2.79 -20.14
C PRO A 80 -17.01 2.91 -19.67
N GLY A 81 -17.39 2.23 -18.59
CA GLY A 81 -18.73 2.32 -18.01
C GLY A 81 -19.11 3.72 -17.52
N LEU A 82 -18.24 4.37 -16.73
CA LEU A 82 -18.49 5.73 -16.23
C LEU A 82 -18.59 6.75 -17.36
N LEU A 83 -17.79 6.60 -18.42
CA LEU A 83 -17.89 7.46 -19.60
C LEU A 83 -19.26 7.36 -20.26
N LEU A 84 -19.82 6.14 -20.36
CA LEU A 84 -21.11 5.89 -20.98
C LEU A 84 -22.29 6.32 -20.09
N GLU A 85 -22.16 6.22 -18.76
CA GLU A 85 -23.10 6.79 -17.79
C GLU A 85 -23.18 8.32 -17.92
N GLU A 86 -22.04 9.01 -17.84
CA GLU A 86 -21.95 10.47 -18.00
C GLU A 86 -22.41 10.94 -19.40
N ALA A 87 -22.12 10.17 -20.45
CA ALA A 87 -22.61 10.45 -21.80
C ALA A 87 -24.14 10.34 -21.90
N ARG A 88 -24.77 9.41 -21.17
CA ARG A 88 -26.22 9.23 -21.15
C ARG A 88 -26.95 10.29 -20.33
N GLU A 89 -26.36 10.75 -19.23
CA GLU A 89 -26.89 11.89 -18.47
C GLU A 89 -26.78 13.19 -19.30
N PHE A 90 -25.71 13.35 -20.08
CA PHE A 90 -25.50 14.55 -20.91
C PHE A 90 -26.32 14.57 -22.22
N PHE A 91 -26.29 13.49 -23.01
CA PHE A 91 -26.95 13.43 -24.33
C PHE A 91 -28.38 12.85 -24.29
N GLY A 92 -28.74 12.15 -23.22
CA GLY A 92 -29.89 11.26 -23.17
C GLY A 92 -29.51 9.79 -23.38
N LYS A 93 -30.46 8.88 -23.11
CA LYS A 93 -30.20 7.44 -22.93
C LYS A 93 -29.56 6.70 -24.12
N GLU A 94 -29.71 7.22 -25.33
CA GLU A 94 -29.13 6.64 -26.55
C GLU A 94 -27.97 7.52 -27.04
N VAL A 95 -26.76 6.95 -27.06
CA VAL A 95 -25.55 7.59 -27.61
C VAL A 95 -25.25 6.92 -28.94
N THR A 96 -25.33 7.66 -30.05
CA THR A 96 -25.17 7.14 -31.41
C THR A 96 -23.88 7.63 -32.06
N THR A 97 -23.45 6.98 -33.15
CA THR A 97 -22.30 7.41 -33.96
C THR A 97 -22.44 8.86 -34.43
N ASP A 98 -23.64 9.28 -34.83
CA ASP A 98 -23.93 10.65 -35.28
C ASP A 98 -23.66 11.71 -34.18
N ILE A 99 -23.81 11.34 -32.90
CA ILE A 99 -23.47 12.20 -31.75
C ILE A 99 -21.95 12.26 -31.55
N ILE A 100 -21.26 11.14 -31.77
CA ILE A 100 -19.80 11.03 -31.64
C ILE A 100 -19.08 11.78 -32.78
N GLU A 101 -19.66 11.83 -33.98
CA GLU A 101 -19.13 12.58 -35.13
C GLU A 101 -19.38 14.11 -35.04
N ASP A 102 -20.38 14.56 -34.27
CA ASP A 102 -20.70 15.97 -34.08
C ASP A 102 -19.64 16.67 -33.18
N GLU A 103 -18.70 17.39 -33.82
CA GLU A 103 -17.63 18.11 -33.12
C GLU A 103 -18.14 19.09 -32.06
N ILE A 104 -19.32 19.69 -32.23
CA ILE A 104 -19.86 20.68 -31.29
C ILE A 104 -20.33 19.96 -30.04
N ARG A 105 -21.16 18.92 -30.20
CA ARG A 105 -21.60 18.05 -29.09
C ARG A 105 -20.45 17.46 -28.32
N MET A 106 -19.41 16.99 -29.02
CA MET A 106 -18.23 16.42 -28.38
C MET A 106 -17.39 17.44 -27.60
N ARG A 107 -17.38 18.73 -28.00
CA ARG A 107 -16.79 19.82 -27.19
C ARG A 107 -17.63 20.16 -25.97
N GLU A 108 -18.96 20.21 -26.12
CA GLU A 108 -19.88 20.50 -25.01
C GLU A 108 -19.85 19.37 -23.96
N PHE A 109 -19.81 18.11 -24.38
CA PHE A 109 -19.64 16.95 -23.49
C PHE A 109 -18.27 16.93 -22.80
N ALA A 110 -17.19 17.24 -23.52
CA ALA A 110 -15.86 17.36 -22.90
C ALA A 110 -15.84 18.46 -21.82
N ALA A 111 -16.49 19.61 -22.05
CA ALA A 111 -16.63 20.67 -21.06
C ALA A 111 -17.51 20.27 -19.85
N TYR A 112 -18.53 19.43 -20.07
CA TYR A 112 -19.35 18.82 -19.02
C TYR A 112 -18.52 17.83 -18.16
N LEU A 113 -17.75 16.93 -18.77
CA LEU A 113 -16.84 16.02 -18.06
C LEU A 113 -15.80 16.80 -17.23
N HIS A 114 -15.17 17.82 -17.81
CA HIS A 114 -14.22 18.72 -17.11
C HIS A 114 -14.84 19.53 -15.97
N LYS A 115 -16.17 19.68 -15.94
CA LYS A 115 -16.90 20.36 -14.86
C LYS A 115 -17.18 19.39 -13.70
N ASN A 116 -17.56 18.16 -13.99
CA ASN A 116 -18.04 17.20 -12.99
C ASN A 116 -16.89 16.36 -12.39
N ILE A 117 -15.93 15.92 -13.21
CA ILE A 117 -14.88 14.97 -12.81
C ILE A 117 -13.56 15.72 -12.61
N LYS A 118 -12.92 15.50 -11.45
CA LYS A 118 -11.67 16.15 -11.03
C LYS A 118 -10.67 15.13 -10.45
N PRO A 119 -9.77 14.58 -11.27
CA PRO A 119 -8.69 13.70 -10.80
C PRO A 119 -7.68 14.49 -9.96
N LYS A 120 -6.98 13.79 -9.08
CA LYS A 120 -6.13 14.36 -8.03
C LYS A 120 -4.70 13.82 -8.03
N ILE A 121 -4.46 12.62 -8.58
CA ILE A 121 -3.12 12.01 -8.69
C ILE A 121 -2.54 12.23 -10.09
N LEU A 122 -1.33 12.80 -10.17
CA LEU A 122 -0.60 12.98 -11.42
C LEU A 122 0.18 11.70 -11.79
N SER A 123 -0.41 10.85 -12.63
CA SER A 123 0.14 9.54 -13.00
C SER A 123 1.08 9.54 -14.22
N GLU A 124 1.49 10.71 -14.72
CA GLU A 124 2.22 10.91 -15.98
C GLU A 124 3.23 12.08 -15.90
N MET A 125 4.14 12.17 -16.87
CA MET A 125 5.17 13.22 -16.88
C MET A 125 4.60 14.55 -17.39
N ALA A 126 4.51 15.55 -16.50
CA ALA A 126 4.19 16.93 -16.84
C ALA A 126 5.35 17.87 -16.49
N ALA A 127 5.47 18.98 -17.22
CA ALA A 127 6.49 20.00 -17.01
C ALA A 127 5.84 21.29 -16.47
N PHE A 128 6.36 21.80 -15.36
CA PHE A 128 5.95 23.08 -14.76
C PHE A 128 7.05 24.14 -14.95
N TYR A 129 6.64 25.40 -15.13
CA TYR A 129 7.53 26.52 -15.46
C TYR A 129 7.45 27.61 -14.37
N PRO A 130 8.49 28.46 -14.20
CA PRO A 130 8.53 29.40 -13.08
C PRO A 130 7.43 30.45 -13.18
N GLY A 131 6.70 30.63 -12.08
CA GLY A 131 5.61 31.60 -11.99
C GLY A 131 4.24 31.10 -12.47
N GLN A 132 4.11 29.81 -12.80
CA GLN A 132 2.80 29.19 -13.07
C GLN A 132 2.09 28.77 -11.77
N GLU A 133 0.77 28.56 -11.89
CA GLU A 133 -0.02 27.80 -10.93
C GLU A 133 0.35 26.30 -10.97
N PRO A 134 0.06 25.52 -9.90
CA PRO A 134 0.31 24.08 -9.88
C PRO A 134 -0.29 23.32 -11.06
N ILE A 135 0.34 22.22 -11.45
CA ILE A 135 -0.15 21.31 -12.50
C ILE A 135 -1.55 20.79 -12.13
N GLU A 136 -2.56 21.25 -12.88
CA GLU A 136 -3.89 20.66 -12.92
C GLU A 136 -3.79 19.27 -13.56
N VAL A 137 -4.29 18.24 -12.88
CA VAL A 137 -4.19 16.85 -13.36
C VAL A 137 -5.05 16.68 -14.62
N PRO A 138 -4.48 16.23 -15.76
CA PRO A 138 -5.25 16.05 -16.98
C PRO A 138 -6.34 15.00 -16.82
N LEU A 139 -7.57 15.33 -17.22
CA LEU A 139 -8.69 14.39 -17.25
C LEU A 139 -8.52 13.41 -18.41
N SER A 140 -8.58 12.10 -18.14
CA SER A 140 -8.50 11.08 -19.19
C SER A 140 -9.49 9.94 -18.97
N VAL A 141 -9.87 9.28 -20.07
CA VAL A 141 -10.46 7.95 -20.05
C VAL A 141 -9.35 6.93 -20.19
N ARG A 142 -9.41 5.81 -19.45
CA ARG A 142 -8.48 4.69 -19.61
C ARG A 142 -9.28 3.38 -19.61
N PHE A 143 -8.79 2.36 -20.31
CA PHE A 143 -9.53 1.09 -20.42
C PHE A 143 -9.47 0.26 -19.14
N MET A 144 -8.32 0.23 -18.47
CA MET A 144 -8.12 -0.37 -17.14
C MET A 144 -7.29 0.59 -16.28
N PRO A 145 -7.86 1.73 -15.83
CA PRO A 145 -7.12 2.79 -15.13
C PRO A 145 -6.38 2.28 -13.90
N GLN A 146 -5.33 3.01 -13.47
CA GLN A 146 -4.72 2.77 -12.15
C GLN A 146 -5.66 3.25 -11.02
N ARG A 147 -5.57 2.63 -9.85
CA ARG A 147 -6.49 2.86 -8.70
C ARG A 147 -6.05 4.08 -7.89
N PHE A 148 -6.99 4.79 -7.25
CA PHE A 148 -6.65 5.89 -6.35
C PHE A 148 -6.21 5.38 -4.97
N VAL A 149 -4.97 5.64 -4.58
CA VAL A 149 -4.44 5.29 -3.26
C VAL A 149 -4.06 6.54 -2.44
N PRO A 150 -4.49 6.66 -1.16
CA PRO A 150 -4.33 7.87 -0.35
C PRO A 150 -2.91 8.43 -0.26
N ASP A 151 -1.91 7.58 -0.04
CA ASP A 151 -0.50 7.96 0.03
C ASP A 151 0.01 8.61 -1.27
N SER A 152 -0.46 8.17 -2.43
CA SER A 152 0.02 8.74 -3.70
C SER A 152 -0.63 10.09 -4.01
N TYR A 153 -1.82 10.37 -3.47
CA TYR A 153 -2.38 11.73 -3.43
C TYR A 153 -1.64 12.60 -2.41
N ILE A 154 -1.38 12.09 -1.19
CA ILE A 154 -0.56 12.76 -0.17
C ILE A 154 0.82 13.15 -0.74
N PHE A 155 1.47 12.22 -1.46
CA PHE A 155 2.75 12.46 -2.12
C PHE A 155 2.64 13.48 -3.24
N THR A 156 1.66 13.36 -4.15
CA THR A 156 1.41 14.36 -5.21
C THR A 156 1.29 15.77 -4.63
N GLU A 157 0.62 15.89 -3.49
CA GLU A 157 0.35 17.17 -2.83
C GLU A 157 1.51 17.69 -1.96
N LEU A 158 2.50 16.86 -1.64
CA LEU A 158 3.63 17.20 -0.75
C LEU A 158 5.00 17.25 -1.45
N VAL A 159 5.07 17.16 -2.78
CA VAL A 159 6.32 17.33 -3.55
C VAL A 159 6.37 18.66 -4.32
N ALA A 160 7.43 18.86 -5.10
CA ALA A 160 7.65 19.93 -6.05
C ALA A 160 6.41 20.24 -6.92
N ASP A 161 6.40 21.41 -7.56
CA ASP A 161 5.20 22.10 -8.09
C ASP A 161 4.29 22.67 -6.97
N ARG A 162 3.84 21.85 -6.02
CA ARG A 162 2.94 22.27 -4.93
C ARG A 162 3.68 22.73 -3.67
N VAL A 163 4.65 21.96 -3.18
CA VAL A 163 5.61 22.36 -2.14
C VAL A 163 6.84 22.93 -2.84
N LYS A 164 7.15 24.19 -2.56
CA LYS A 164 8.02 25.02 -3.40
C LYS A 164 9.48 24.98 -2.89
N THR A 165 10.15 26.13 -2.81
CA THR A 165 11.59 26.17 -2.55
C THR A 165 11.97 25.82 -1.12
N TYR A 166 13.10 25.11 -0.96
CA TYR A 166 13.70 24.83 0.34
C TYR A 166 14.23 26.11 0.99
N GLN A 167 13.87 26.33 2.25
CA GLN A 167 14.23 27.52 3.04
C GLN A 167 15.31 27.22 4.10
N GLY A 168 15.62 25.94 4.36
CA GLY A 168 16.57 25.53 5.39
C GLY A 168 18.05 25.67 5.02
N SER A 169 18.89 25.72 6.05
CA SER A 169 20.35 25.90 5.94
C SER A 169 21.17 24.63 6.22
N ARG A 170 20.51 23.49 6.44
CA ARG A 170 21.12 22.21 6.86
C ARG A 170 22.17 21.68 5.89
N ASP A 171 23.19 21.03 6.45
CA ASP A 171 24.17 20.19 5.76
C ASP A 171 24.45 18.94 6.63
N PRO A 172 24.22 17.70 6.16
CA PRO A 172 23.63 17.36 4.86
C PRO A 172 22.23 17.93 4.67
N ARG A 173 21.82 18.08 3.41
CA ARG A 173 20.45 18.45 3.04
C ARG A 173 19.46 17.34 3.44
N PRO A 174 18.21 17.68 3.80
CA PRO A 174 17.20 16.70 4.20
C PRO A 174 16.88 15.74 3.05
N PHE A 175 16.38 14.54 3.37
CA PHE A 175 16.20 13.45 2.39
C PHE A 175 15.32 13.86 1.20
N THR A 176 14.26 14.61 1.45
CA THR A 176 13.29 15.07 0.45
C THR A 176 13.84 16.08 -0.57
N TRP A 177 15.05 16.60 -0.35
CA TRP A 177 15.65 17.67 -1.15
C TRP A 177 16.16 17.21 -2.52
N GLY A 178 16.06 18.09 -3.51
CA GLY A 178 16.77 17.99 -4.78
C GLY A 178 16.98 19.35 -5.45
N MET A 179 18.00 19.46 -6.30
CA MET A 179 18.23 20.64 -7.13
C MET A 179 17.55 20.47 -8.49
N THR A 180 16.65 21.40 -8.84
CA THR A 180 15.97 21.46 -10.13
C THR A 180 16.45 22.66 -10.94
N GLN A 181 15.98 22.81 -12.19
CA GLN A 181 16.20 24.04 -12.97
C GLN A 181 15.55 25.28 -12.32
N LEU A 182 14.62 25.08 -11.39
CA LEU A 182 13.91 26.13 -10.64
C LEU A 182 14.51 26.35 -9.23
N GLY A 183 15.67 25.74 -8.96
CA GLY A 183 16.36 25.81 -7.67
C GLY A 183 16.05 24.61 -6.75
N PRO A 184 16.38 24.72 -5.44
CA PRO A 184 16.21 23.65 -4.48
C PRO A 184 14.74 23.43 -4.12
N MET A 185 14.20 22.24 -4.36
CA MET A 185 12.79 21.88 -4.15
C MET A 185 12.62 20.55 -3.41
N ARG A 186 11.39 20.28 -2.94
CA ARG A 186 11.00 19.00 -2.31
C ARG A 186 10.70 17.95 -3.38
N VAL A 187 11.74 17.43 -4.05
CA VAL A 187 11.57 16.53 -5.20
C VAL A 187 11.23 15.08 -4.82
N PHE A 188 11.27 14.75 -3.53
CA PHE A 188 10.82 13.46 -3.00
C PHE A 188 9.87 13.66 -1.80
N PRO A 189 8.89 12.75 -1.62
CA PRO A 189 8.17 12.58 -0.36
C PRO A 189 8.94 11.61 0.56
N ARG A 190 8.31 11.17 1.66
CA ARG A 190 8.76 10.08 2.55
C ARG A 190 7.58 9.22 2.97
N GLY A 191 7.79 7.93 3.28
CA GLY A 191 6.77 7.12 3.98
C GLY A 191 6.27 7.78 5.29
N LEU A 192 7.14 8.57 5.95
CA LEU A 192 6.78 9.40 7.10
C LEU A 192 5.69 10.45 6.81
N ASP A 193 5.57 10.98 5.58
CA ASP A 193 4.51 11.95 5.22
C ASP A 193 3.12 11.30 5.39
N VAL A 194 2.97 10.04 4.97
CA VAL A 194 1.72 9.26 5.10
C VAL A 194 1.35 9.11 6.58
N MET A 195 2.30 8.68 7.40
CA MET A 195 2.09 8.49 8.83
C MET A 195 1.82 9.82 9.56
N ALA A 196 2.50 10.90 9.18
CA ALA A 196 2.26 12.24 9.72
C ALA A 196 0.85 12.78 9.36
N VAL A 197 0.34 12.51 8.14
CA VAL A 197 -1.04 12.82 7.75
C VAL A 197 -2.05 11.99 8.56
N LEU A 198 -1.74 10.71 8.86
CA LEU A 198 -2.44 9.87 9.85
C LEU A 198 -2.18 10.30 11.32
N ARG A 199 -1.70 11.55 11.52
CA ARG A 199 -1.42 12.21 12.79
C ARG A 199 -0.44 11.46 13.68
N TRP A 200 0.45 10.59 13.15
CA TRP A 200 1.53 10.01 13.96
C TRP A 200 2.48 11.13 14.37
N THR A 201 2.47 11.46 15.66
CA THR A 201 3.19 12.60 16.25
C THR A 201 4.70 12.44 16.10
N GLU A 202 5.22 11.24 16.35
CA GLU A 202 6.65 10.94 16.19
C GLU A 202 7.09 11.02 14.71
N ALA A 203 6.24 10.65 13.75
CA ALA A 203 6.56 10.80 12.32
C ALA A 203 6.68 12.28 11.90
N LEU A 204 5.75 13.13 12.36
CA LEU A 204 5.82 14.57 12.12
C LEU A 204 6.98 15.25 12.88
N LYS A 205 7.35 14.73 14.07
CA LYS A 205 8.54 15.14 14.81
C LYS A 205 9.80 14.82 14.02
N ILE A 206 9.98 13.58 13.57
CA ILE A 206 11.14 13.16 12.75
C ILE A 206 11.26 14.00 11.47
N LEU A 207 10.16 14.26 10.74
CA LEU A 207 10.20 15.12 9.54
C LEU A 207 10.72 16.54 9.85
N LYS A 208 10.36 17.11 11.02
CA LYS A 208 10.85 18.44 11.46
C LYS A 208 12.28 18.38 11.98
N ASP A 209 12.62 17.35 12.75
CA ASP A 209 13.93 17.14 13.35
C ASP A 209 15.00 16.82 12.29
N GLU A 210 14.65 16.15 11.19
CA GLU A 210 15.55 15.89 10.04
C GLU A 210 15.51 17.03 8.98
N GLY A 211 14.44 17.84 8.94
CA GLY A 211 14.35 19.08 8.14
C GLY A 211 13.50 18.99 6.87
N ASP A 212 12.80 17.87 6.67
CA ASP A 212 11.95 17.59 5.50
C ASP A 212 10.68 18.46 5.42
N THR A 213 10.42 19.32 6.42
CA THR A 213 9.32 20.29 6.42
C THR A 213 9.75 21.73 6.10
N GLU A 214 11.05 22.01 5.93
CA GLU A 214 11.58 23.38 5.82
C GLU A 214 11.45 23.98 4.40
N TYR A 215 10.27 23.87 3.80
CA TYR A 215 9.97 24.31 2.43
C TYR A 215 8.80 25.29 2.39
N THR A 216 8.84 26.24 1.46
CA THR A 216 7.70 27.12 1.17
C THR A 216 6.48 26.31 0.78
N ASN A 217 5.31 26.65 1.36
CA ASN A 217 4.02 25.98 1.16
C ASN A 217 3.88 24.58 1.80
N TYR A 218 4.87 24.08 2.55
CA TYR A 218 4.76 22.76 3.20
C TYR A 218 3.58 22.67 4.19
N ASP A 219 3.52 23.56 5.20
CA ASP A 219 2.53 23.44 6.29
C ASP A 219 1.08 23.57 5.79
N GLU A 220 0.83 24.40 4.77
CA GLU A 220 -0.50 24.57 4.17
C GLU A 220 -0.96 23.30 3.44
N GLN A 221 -0.07 22.71 2.63
CA GLN A 221 -0.31 21.47 1.91
C GLN A 221 -0.43 20.26 2.86
N PHE A 222 0.37 20.23 3.92
CA PHE A 222 0.28 19.21 4.97
C PHE A 222 -1.07 19.27 5.70
N GLU A 223 -1.49 20.44 6.20
CA GLU A 223 -2.80 20.57 6.83
C GLU A 223 -3.96 20.47 5.81
N LYS A 224 -3.74 20.67 4.50
CA LYS A 224 -4.71 20.30 3.44
C LYS A 224 -4.91 18.78 3.39
N MET A 225 -3.83 17.99 3.34
CA MET A 225 -3.91 16.52 3.31
C MET A 225 -4.49 15.91 4.57
N VAL A 226 -4.09 16.42 5.73
CA VAL A 226 -4.68 16.09 7.03
C VAL A 226 -6.18 16.35 7.05
N ARG A 227 -6.64 17.54 6.61
CA ARG A 227 -8.07 17.88 6.59
C ARG A 227 -8.84 17.01 5.59
N TRP A 228 -8.24 16.71 4.44
CA TRP A 228 -8.81 15.78 3.47
C TRP A 228 -9.02 14.38 4.08
N TYR A 229 -7.98 13.72 4.61
CA TYR A 229 -8.13 12.38 5.19
C TYR A 229 -9.13 12.40 6.37
N ALA A 230 -9.12 13.45 7.20
CA ALA A 230 -10.07 13.64 8.28
C ALA A 230 -11.53 13.83 7.81
N SER A 231 -11.75 14.39 6.61
CA SER A 231 -13.09 14.59 6.04
C SER A 231 -13.73 13.33 5.44
N LEU A 232 -12.94 12.30 5.10
CA LEU A 232 -13.45 11.04 4.57
C LEU A 232 -14.47 10.40 5.52
N SER A 233 -15.60 9.98 4.98
CA SER A 233 -16.63 9.27 5.73
C SER A 233 -16.18 7.87 6.16
N ALA A 234 -16.92 7.29 7.10
CA ALA A 234 -16.72 5.92 7.53
C ALA A 234 -16.99 4.88 6.42
N ALA A 235 -17.66 5.26 5.32
CA ALA A 235 -17.82 4.41 4.14
C ALA A 235 -16.58 4.49 3.23
N GLU A 236 -16.09 5.70 2.93
CA GLU A 236 -14.88 5.91 2.11
C GLU A 236 -13.66 5.23 2.74
N ARG A 237 -13.45 5.38 4.07
CA ARG A 237 -12.36 4.69 4.80
C ARG A 237 -12.51 3.16 4.88
N ARG A 238 -13.59 2.58 4.34
CA ARG A 238 -13.81 1.13 4.24
C ARG A 238 -14.15 0.66 2.83
N SER A 239 -14.00 1.53 1.83
CA SER A 239 -14.33 1.28 0.42
C SER A 239 -13.48 0.19 -0.23
N SER A 240 -12.24 -0.01 0.25
CA SER A 240 -11.35 -1.08 -0.19
C SER A 240 -10.53 -1.66 0.96
N VAL A 241 -9.87 -2.80 0.71
CA VAL A 241 -8.90 -3.40 1.65
C VAL A 241 -7.75 -2.43 1.95
N TYR A 242 -7.27 -1.71 0.93
CA TYR A 242 -6.21 -0.69 1.07
C TYR A 242 -6.60 0.46 2.00
N TYR A 243 -7.82 1.00 1.87
CA TYR A 243 -8.35 2.00 2.82
C TYR A 243 -8.51 1.44 4.24
N ARG A 244 -8.91 0.17 4.37
CA ARG A 244 -9.01 -0.50 5.68
C ARG A 244 -7.64 -0.66 6.32
N TRP A 245 -6.59 -0.90 5.54
CA TRP A 245 -5.20 -0.98 6.03
C TRP A 245 -4.71 0.35 6.62
N PHE A 246 -5.16 1.49 6.09
CA PHE A 246 -4.89 2.81 6.67
C PHE A 246 -5.57 2.99 8.05
N GLU A 247 -6.78 2.46 8.22
CA GLU A 247 -7.41 2.40 9.54
C GLU A 247 -6.69 1.42 10.49
N LEU A 248 -6.10 0.31 9.97
CA LEU A 248 -5.24 -0.57 10.78
C LEU A 248 -4.01 0.17 11.31
N PHE A 249 -3.36 1.04 10.52
CA PHE A 249 -2.28 1.91 11.02
C PHE A 249 -2.79 2.85 12.13
N ALA A 250 -3.97 3.45 11.95
CA ALA A 250 -4.58 4.34 12.94
C ALA A 250 -4.99 3.60 14.24
N ALA A 251 -5.34 2.31 14.17
CA ALA A 251 -5.58 1.46 15.34
C ALA A 251 -4.29 0.97 15.99
N TYR A 252 -3.28 0.57 15.20
CA TYR A 252 -2.01 0.07 15.74
C TYR A 252 -1.19 1.15 16.44
N LYS A 253 -1.24 2.38 15.94
CA LYS A 253 -0.75 3.58 16.64
C LYS A 253 -1.24 3.66 18.10
N GLN A 254 -2.51 3.29 18.32
CA GLN A 254 -3.20 3.28 19.61
C GLN A 254 -2.97 2.00 20.43
N SER A 255 -2.02 1.13 20.04
CA SER A 255 -1.58 0.02 20.88
C SER A 255 -0.66 0.52 22.01
N ASP A 256 -0.88 -0.04 23.19
CA ASP A 256 -0.20 0.36 24.42
C ASP A 256 1.23 -0.16 24.47
N ALA A 257 2.11 0.61 25.11
CA ALA A 257 3.45 0.16 25.45
C ALA A 257 3.38 -0.83 26.63
N PRO A 258 4.13 -1.95 26.60
CA PRO A 258 4.37 -2.76 27.78
C PRO A 258 4.90 -1.86 28.91
N ALA A 259 4.38 -1.99 30.13
CA ALA A 259 4.58 -1.03 31.23
C ALA A 259 6.04 -0.82 31.72
N LYS A 260 7.03 -1.46 31.07
CA LYS A 260 8.48 -1.35 31.34
C LYS A 260 9.30 -1.21 30.04
N ALA A 261 8.65 -0.91 28.92
CA ALA A 261 9.30 -0.48 27.68
C ALA A 261 9.65 1.02 27.76
N ASP A 262 10.64 1.44 26.98
CA ASP A 262 10.90 2.86 26.72
C ASP A 262 9.86 3.40 25.72
N GLU A 263 9.29 4.57 26.00
CA GLU A 263 8.15 5.12 25.25
C GLU A 263 8.55 5.59 23.84
N GLU A 264 9.69 6.27 23.68
CA GLU A 264 10.17 6.74 22.37
C GLU A 264 10.63 5.54 21.50
N ALA A 265 11.30 4.56 22.10
CA ALA A 265 11.63 3.32 21.41
C ALA A 265 10.38 2.50 21.03
N TRP A 266 9.35 2.44 21.88
CA TRP A 266 8.12 1.70 21.55
C TRP A 266 7.31 2.39 20.44
N ASP A 267 7.14 3.71 20.49
CA ASP A 267 6.47 4.45 19.41
C ASP A 267 7.24 4.36 18.08
N ARG A 268 8.59 4.37 18.10
CA ARG A 268 9.41 4.12 16.91
C ARG A 268 9.36 2.67 16.42
N LYS A 269 9.17 1.68 17.30
CA LYS A 269 8.92 0.27 16.93
C LYS A 269 7.57 0.14 16.23
N LYS A 270 6.53 0.80 16.77
CA LYS A 270 5.20 0.87 16.14
C LYS A 270 5.28 1.54 14.77
N LEU A 271 5.98 2.67 14.65
CA LEU A 271 6.16 3.41 13.40
C LEU A 271 6.96 2.60 12.36
N THR A 272 8.03 1.93 12.76
CA THR A 272 8.83 1.03 11.90
C THR A 272 7.99 -0.14 11.37
N THR A 273 7.14 -0.71 12.22
CA THR A 273 6.21 -1.80 11.85
C THR A 273 5.14 -1.30 10.88
N ALA A 274 4.56 -0.11 11.11
CA ALA A 274 3.58 0.49 10.21
C ALA A 274 4.19 0.85 8.85
N LEU A 275 5.42 1.36 8.81
CA LEU A 275 6.12 1.72 7.56
C LEU A 275 6.57 0.50 6.77
N ALA A 276 7.07 -0.56 7.42
CA ALA A 276 7.35 -1.83 6.76
C ALA A 276 6.08 -2.47 6.17
N SER A 277 4.98 -2.53 6.95
CA SER A 277 3.70 -3.04 6.45
C SER A 277 3.06 -2.14 5.38
N TRP A 278 3.38 -0.83 5.35
CA TRP A 278 3.01 0.05 4.25
C TRP A 278 3.87 -0.17 3.00
N ALA A 279 5.16 -0.48 3.14
CA ALA A 279 6.01 -0.89 2.02
C ALA A 279 5.53 -2.22 1.40
N GLU A 280 5.13 -3.19 2.24
CA GLU A 280 4.50 -4.45 1.83
C GLU A 280 3.14 -4.20 1.14
N LEU A 281 2.28 -3.35 1.71
CA LEU A 281 1.02 -2.95 1.08
C LEU A 281 1.26 -2.25 -0.28
N ARG A 282 2.29 -1.40 -0.39
CA ARG A 282 2.71 -0.76 -1.65
C ARG A 282 3.27 -1.75 -2.66
N HIS A 283 3.90 -2.84 -2.20
CA HIS A 283 4.43 -3.93 -3.01
C HIS A 283 3.31 -4.80 -3.60
N ASP A 284 2.37 -5.26 -2.78
CA ASP A 284 1.15 -5.93 -3.25
C ASP A 284 0.36 -5.02 -4.22
N ALA A 285 0.35 -3.72 -3.93
CA ALA A 285 -0.25 -2.69 -4.76
C ALA A 285 0.58 -2.28 -6.00
N ILE A 286 1.76 -2.88 -6.28
CA ILE A 286 2.52 -2.58 -7.50
C ILE A 286 1.67 -2.92 -8.73
N LEU A 287 0.98 -4.07 -8.74
CA LEU A 287 0.05 -4.44 -9.81
C LEU A 287 -1.08 -5.44 -9.46
N TYR A 288 -1.29 -5.77 -8.17
CA TYR A 288 -2.47 -6.49 -7.65
C TYR A 288 -2.49 -8.04 -7.80
N ALA A 289 -1.73 -8.73 -6.94
CA ALA A 289 -1.83 -10.17 -6.59
C ALA A 289 -1.56 -11.25 -7.70
N LYS A 290 -1.50 -12.54 -7.29
CA LYS A 290 -0.75 -13.62 -8.00
C LYS A 290 -1.01 -15.05 -7.47
N GLN A 291 -0.69 -16.13 -8.22
CA GLN A 291 -0.70 -17.56 -7.79
C GLN A 291 0.29 -18.52 -8.53
N SER A 292 0.39 -19.78 -8.06
CA SER A 292 0.74 -21.05 -8.77
C SER A 292 2.08 -21.79 -8.45
N TYR A 293 2.07 -23.11 -8.69
CA TYR A 293 2.82 -24.23 -8.07
C TYR A 293 4.20 -24.54 -8.77
N THR A 294 5.03 -25.58 -8.51
CA THR A 294 4.93 -26.96 -7.95
C THR A 294 6.36 -27.52 -7.66
N ALA A 295 6.62 -28.71 -7.08
CA ALA A 295 6.51 -29.20 -5.68
C ALA A 295 7.48 -30.42 -5.48
N LEU A 296 7.69 -30.96 -4.26
CA LEU A 296 8.63 -32.09 -3.97
C LEU A 296 8.16 -33.02 -2.83
N GLY A 297 8.74 -34.23 -2.72
CA GLY A 297 8.25 -35.34 -1.87
C GLY A 297 8.96 -35.56 -0.53
N MET A 298 8.28 -36.26 0.38
CA MET A 298 8.69 -36.49 1.78
C MET A 298 9.65 -37.68 1.96
N GLY A 299 10.67 -37.51 2.81
CA GLY A 299 11.50 -38.59 3.36
C GLY A 299 11.21 -38.83 4.85
N VAL A 300 11.47 -40.04 5.34
CA VAL A 300 11.24 -40.43 6.76
C VAL A 300 12.53 -40.23 7.57
N PRO A 301 12.52 -39.47 8.69
CA PRO A 301 13.63 -39.43 9.64
C PRO A 301 13.73 -40.74 10.44
N PRO A 302 14.93 -41.24 10.77
CA PRO A 302 15.10 -42.27 11.79
C PRO A 302 14.74 -41.70 13.18
N GLY A 303 14.24 -42.56 14.07
CA GLY A 303 13.60 -42.14 15.32
C GLY A 303 14.48 -42.05 16.57
N ASP A 304 13.84 -41.56 17.62
CA ASP A 304 14.07 -41.77 19.06
C ASP A 304 15.40 -41.32 19.70
N GLU A 305 15.42 -40.08 20.19
CA GLU A 305 15.74 -39.82 21.60
C GLU A 305 14.64 -38.94 22.22
N GLU A 306 14.21 -39.23 23.45
CA GLU A 306 13.22 -38.40 24.16
C GLU A 306 13.86 -37.10 24.66
N THR A 307 13.69 -36.00 23.91
CA THR A 307 13.87 -34.67 24.49
C THR A 307 12.82 -34.43 25.57
N PRO A 308 13.20 -34.08 26.82
CA PRO A 308 12.21 -33.73 27.83
C PRO A 308 11.39 -32.51 27.37
N PRO A 309 10.10 -32.40 27.77
CA PRO A 309 9.25 -31.30 27.36
C PRO A 309 9.87 -29.95 27.81
N PRO A 310 9.79 -28.89 26.98
CA PRO A 310 10.30 -27.58 27.36
C PRO A 310 9.66 -27.07 28.67
N PRO A 311 10.39 -26.31 29.50
CA PRO A 311 9.78 -25.61 30.62
C PRO A 311 8.72 -24.62 30.11
N LEU A 312 7.67 -24.42 30.91
CA LEU A 312 6.44 -23.67 30.59
C LEU A 312 6.58 -22.58 29.52
N HIS A 313 5.82 -22.72 28.43
CA HIS A 313 5.71 -21.79 27.30
C HIS A 313 5.02 -20.46 27.67
N LEU A 314 5.58 -19.67 28.60
CA LEU A 314 5.03 -18.37 29.01
C LEU A 314 5.11 -17.35 27.86
N ALA A 315 4.05 -17.29 27.05
CA ALA A 315 3.87 -16.33 25.98
C ALA A 315 3.02 -15.12 26.41
N VAL A 316 3.22 -13.98 25.75
CA VAL A 316 2.42 -12.75 25.90
C VAL A 316 2.04 -12.24 24.52
N VAL A 317 0.93 -11.50 24.42
CA VAL A 317 0.51 -10.84 23.17
C VAL A 317 0.69 -9.32 23.29
N GLU A 318 1.03 -8.67 22.17
CA GLU A 318 1.15 -7.21 22.10
C GLU A 318 -0.22 -6.55 22.29
N GLN A 319 -0.26 -5.43 23.01
CA GLN A 319 -1.52 -4.83 23.50
C GLN A 319 -2.20 -3.99 22.41
N ALA A 320 -2.62 -4.69 21.36
CA ALA A 320 -3.17 -4.13 20.12
C ALA A 320 -4.59 -4.66 19.82
N SER A 321 -5.41 -4.87 20.85
CA SER A 321 -6.82 -5.32 20.77
C SER A 321 -7.59 -4.71 19.58
N LYS A 322 -7.54 -3.38 19.44
CA LYS A 322 -8.21 -2.65 18.36
C LYS A 322 -7.69 -3.01 16.96
N LEU A 323 -6.38 -3.24 16.79
CA LEU A 323 -5.80 -3.72 15.54
C LEU A 323 -6.33 -5.12 15.22
N TYR A 324 -6.28 -6.05 16.18
CA TYR A 324 -6.72 -7.42 15.97
C TYR A 324 -8.20 -7.48 15.57
N ALA A 325 -9.08 -6.75 16.27
CA ALA A 325 -10.51 -6.69 15.96
C ALA A 325 -10.80 -6.07 14.58
N GLN A 326 -10.10 -5.00 14.19
CA GLN A 326 -10.25 -4.40 12.86
C GLN A 326 -9.68 -5.29 11.74
N MET A 327 -8.55 -5.94 11.98
CA MET A 327 -7.94 -6.86 11.01
C MET A 327 -8.81 -8.10 10.83
N ALA A 328 -9.43 -8.62 11.90
CA ALA A 328 -10.41 -9.69 11.82
C ALA A 328 -11.66 -9.28 11.03
N SER A 329 -12.13 -8.03 11.19
CA SER A 329 -13.22 -7.49 10.38
C SER A 329 -12.82 -7.35 8.90
N CYS A 330 -11.59 -6.93 8.61
CA CYS A 330 -11.09 -6.86 7.23
C CYS A 330 -10.95 -8.25 6.59
N ALA A 331 -10.42 -9.23 7.32
CA ALA A 331 -10.31 -10.61 6.87
C ALA A 331 -11.69 -11.22 6.56
N ARG A 332 -12.70 -11.01 7.41
CA ARG A 332 -14.09 -11.43 7.11
C ARG A 332 -14.64 -10.77 5.84
N THR A 333 -14.40 -9.47 5.62
CA THR A 333 -14.84 -8.83 4.36
C THR A 333 -14.13 -9.37 3.11
N ILE A 334 -12.87 -9.80 3.20
CA ILE A 334 -12.21 -10.49 2.08
C ILE A 334 -12.84 -11.88 1.87
N ALA A 335 -13.13 -12.61 2.95
CA ALA A 335 -13.82 -13.90 2.86
C ALA A 335 -15.23 -13.76 2.26
N GLU A 336 -15.99 -12.75 2.65
CA GLU A 336 -17.30 -12.37 2.12
C GLU A 336 -17.24 -12.04 0.62
N PHE A 337 -16.26 -11.24 0.19
CA PHE A 337 -16.04 -10.90 -1.23
C PHE A 337 -15.63 -12.14 -2.06
N SER A 338 -14.81 -13.02 -1.50
CA SER A 338 -14.35 -14.23 -2.19
C SER A 338 -15.41 -15.34 -2.30
N ALA A 339 -16.59 -15.17 -1.70
CA ALA A 339 -17.60 -16.22 -1.62
C ALA A 339 -18.38 -16.40 -2.95
N ASN A 340 -18.26 -17.58 -3.54
CA ASN A 340 -19.05 -18.05 -4.68
C ASN A 340 -20.14 -19.03 -4.23
N GLU A 341 -20.89 -19.63 -5.16
CA GLU A 341 -21.93 -20.62 -4.83
C GLU A 341 -21.36 -21.96 -4.32
N ASP A 342 -20.08 -22.26 -4.58
CA ASP A 342 -19.43 -23.47 -4.11
C ASP A 342 -19.16 -23.44 -2.59
N HIS A 343 -19.37 -24.59 -1.94
CA HIS A 343 -19.10 -24.77 -0.51
C HIS A 343 -17.64 -25.10 -0.17
N ASP A 344 -16.78 -25.32 -1.17
CA ASP A 344 -15.34 -25.57 -1.00
C ASP A 344 -14.55 -24.40 -1.61
N ASN A 345 -14.23 -23.41 -0.77
CA ASN A 345 -13.57 -22.18 -1.18
C ASN A 345 -12.35 -21.90 -0.28
N PRO A 346 -11.13 -22.25 -0.73
CA PRO A 346 -9.94 -22.17 0.13
C PRO A 346 -9.53 -20.72 0.45
N ILE A 347 -9.89 -19.74 -0.38
CA ILE A 347 -9.61 -18.32 -0.13
C ILE A 347 -10.45 -17.86 1.07
N ARG A 348 -11.77 -18.00 0.96
CA ARG A 348 -12.74 -17.70 2.01
C ARG A 348 -12.36 -18.36 3.34
N ASP A 349 -12.09 -19.66 3.31
CA ASP A 349 -11.84 -20.43 4.53
C ASP A 349 -10.47 -20.12 5.17
N THR A 350 -9.49 -19.66 4.37
CA THR A 350 -8.22 -19.14 4.89
C THR A 350 -8.41 -17.79 5.58
N TYR A 351 -9.19 -16.88 5.01
CA TYR A 351 -9.47 -15.58 5.62
C TYR A 351 -10.40 -15.68 6.85
N LEU A 352 -11.35 -16.63 6.88
CA LEU A 352 -12.12 -16.93 8.09
C LEU A 352 -11.24 -17.50 9.21
N TYR A 353 -10.36 -18.47 8.91
CA TYR A 353 -9.40 -19.00 9.88
C TYR A 353 -8.43 -17.92 10.42
N PHE A 354 -8.07 -16.94 9.59
CA PHE A 354 -7.30 -15.77 10.02
C PHE A 354 -8.10 -14.88 10.97
N ALA A 355 -9.37 -14.59 10.64
CA ALA A 355 -10.27 -13.81 11.51
C ALA A 355 -10.45 -14.48 12.89
N GLU A 356 -10.69 -15.80 12.95
CA GLU A 356 -10.78 -16.55 14.21
C GLU A 356 -9.48 -16.48 15.04
N THR A 357 -8.33 -16.51 14.37
CA THR A 357 -7.01 -16.39 15.02
C THR A 357 -6.82 -14.99 15.59
N LEU A 358 -7.28 -13.94 14.89
CA LEU A 358 -7.23 -12.55 15.34
C LEU A 358 -8.24 -12.27 16.47
N ASP A 359 -9.45 -12.82 16.43
CA ASP A 359 -10.44 -12.72 17.53
C ASP A 359 -9.89 -13.30 18.85
N ARG A 360 -9.12 -14.40 18.74
CA ARG A 360 -8.47 -15.02 19.90
C ARG A 360 -7.26 -14.21 20.38
N LEU A 361 -6.50 -13.58 19.49
CA LEU A 361 -5.45 -12.61 19.87
C LEU A 361 -6.04 -11.39 20.60
N ASP A 362 -7.14 -10.81 20.10
CA ASP A 362 -7.88 -9.74 20.76
C ASP A 362 -8.37 -10.15 22.16
N THR A 363 -9.00 -11.32 22.26
CA THR A 363 -9.52 -11.84 23.54
C THR A 363 -8.40 -12.05 24.57
N LEU A 364 -7.25 -12.58 24.16
CA LEU A 364 -6.11 -12.78 25.05
C LEU A 364 -5.38 -11.49 25.38
N ALA A 365 -5.33 -10.52 24.46
CA ALA A 365 -4.78 -9.19 24.73
C ALA A 365 -5.60 -8.47 25.80
N ARG A 366 -6.92 -8.34 25.61
CA ARG A 366 -7.84 -7.74 26.59
C ARG A 366 -7.72 -8.40 27.97
N LYS A 367 -7.69 -9.74 28.01
CA LYS A 367 -7.47 -10.51 29.25
C LYS A 367 -6.17 -10.13 29.97
N GLN A 368 -5.06 -9.96 29.24
CA GLN A 368 -3.80 -9.50 29.83
C GLN A 368 -3.83 -8.01 30.26
N ALA A 369 -4.54 -7.14 29.52
CA ALA A 369 -4.72 -5.74 29.88
C ALA A 369 -5.56 -5.55 31.16
N ASP A 370 -6.61 -6.37 31.34
CA ASP A 370 -7.44 -6.42 32.54
C ASP A 370 -6.71 -7.04 33.76
N GLY A 371 -5.47 -7.49 33.59
CA GLY A 371 -4.63 -8.06 34.64
C GLY A 371 -4.94 -9.53 34.97
N GLU A 372 -5.78 -10.21 34.19
CA GLU A 372 -6.07 -11.62 34.38
C GLU A 372 -4.89 -12.50 33.94
N ALA A 373 -4.62 -13.55 34.71
CA ALA A 373 -3.63 -14.54 34.34
C ALA A 373 -4.12 -15.42 33.18
N LEU A 374 -3.25 -15.66 32.19
CA LEU A 374 -3.51 -16.65 31.16
C LEU A 374 -3.39 -18.08 31.72
N THR A 375 -4.16 -19.01 31.17
CA THR A 375 -4.04 -20.45 31.47
C THR A 375 -2.83 -21.06 30.75
N ALA A 376 -2.48 -22.30 31.09
CA ALA A 376 -1.44 -23.04 30.37
C ALA A 376 -1.80 -23.19 28.88
N ASP A 377 -3.05 -23.57 28.58
CA ASP A 377 -3.60 -23.75 27.23
C ASP A 377 -3.62 -22.44 26.41
N GLU A 378 -3.83 -21.29 27.07
CA GLU A 378 -3.79 -19.97 26.44
C GLU A 378 -2.36 -19.54 26.12
N HIS A 379 -1.43 -19.75 27.06
CA HIS A 379 0.00 -19.55 26.87
C HIS A 379 0.56 -20.46 25.76
N GLU A 380 0.21 -21.75 25.75
CA GLU A 380 0.59 -22.70 24.69
C GLU A 380 -0.02 -22.31 23.33
N TRP A 381 -1.27 -21.85 23.30
CA TRP A 381 -1.90 -21.39 22.06
C TRP A 381 -1.17 -20.18 21.47
N LEU A 382 -0.80 -19.20 22.31
CA LEU A 382 0.00 -18.04 21.89
C LEU A 382 1.38 -18.46 21.38
N TRP A 383 2.06 -19.38 22.08
CA TRP A 383 3.35 -19.92 21.66
C TRP A 383 3.30 -20.54 20.24
N ASN A 384 2.17 -21.18 19.91
CA ASN A 384 1.94 -21.80 18.61
C ASN A 384 1.32 -20.87 17.54
N VAL A 385 1.09 -19.57 17.82
CA VAL A 385 0.39 -18.68 16.88
C VAL A 385 1.16 -18.49 15.56
N ALA A 386 2.49 -18.43 15.61
CA ALA A 386 3.32 -18.35 14.41
C ALA A 386 3.14 -19.58 13.49
N GLY A 387 2.95 -20.77 14.07
CA GLY A 387 2.66 -22.00 13.33
C GLY A 387 1.26 -22.02 12.71
N ARG A 388 0.30 -21.30 13.30
CA ARG A 388 -1.05 -21.12 12.73
C ARG A 388 -1.02 -20.21 11.51
N LEU A 389 -0.31 -19.08 11.62
CA LEU A 389 -0.17 -18.11 10.53
C LEU A 389 0.64 -18.69 9.36
N SER A 390 1.75 -19.42 9.62
CA SER A 390 2.54 -20.06 8.55
C SER A 390 1.83 -21.22 7.83
N TYR A 391 0.70 -21.68 8.36
CA TYR A 391 -0.17 -22.64 7.69
C TYR A 391 -1.18 -21.98 6.73
N MET A 392 -1.39 -20.66 6.79
CA MET A 392 -2.37 -19.96 5.94
C MET A 392 -2.06 -20.07 4.43
N PRO A 393 -0.85 -19.79 3.92
CA PRO A 393 -0.57 -19.97 2.48
C PRO A 393 -0.80 -21.41 2.00
N ARG A 394 -0.49 -22.38 2.88
CA ARG A 394 -0.69 -23.82 2.61
C ARG A 394 -2.16 -24.22 2.48
N ARG A 395 -3.10 -23.45 3.04
CA ARG A 395 -4.56 -23.67 2.87
C ARG A 395 -5.06 -23.22 1.49
N LEU A 396 -4.40 -22.25 0.87
CA LEU A 396 -4.59 -21.90 -0.54
C LEU A 396 -3.97 -22.96 -1.49
N GLY A 397 -3.32 -23.99 -0.92
CA GLY A 397 -2.51 -24.99 -1.60
C GLY A 397 -1.13 -24.48 -2.01
N GLU A 398 -0.86 -23.18 -1.88
CA GLU A 398 0.32 -22.53 -2.43
C GLU A 398 1.61 -22.97 -1.73
N VAL A 399 2.47 -23.63 -2.50
CA VAL A 399 3.81 -24.06 -2.08
C VAL A 399 4.84 -23.06 -2.61
N VAL A 400 5.71 -22.59 -1.73
CA VAL A 400 6.77 -21.63 -2.05
C VAL A 400 7.73 -22.21 -3.10
N THR A 401 8.14 -21.38 -4.07
CA THR A 401 8.96 -21.80 -5.24
C THR A 401 10.31 -21.08 -5.36
N GLY A 402 10.77 -20.36 -4.32
CA GLY A 402 12.13 -19.84 -4.23
C GLY A 402 12.46 -19.24 -2.86
N GLU A 403 13.75 -19.19 -2.48
CA GLU A 403 14.21 -18.62 -1.20
C GLU A 403 13.76 -17.16 -0.99
N ALA A 404 13.51 -16.44 -2.09
CA ALA A 404 13.04 -15.07 -2.08
C ALA A 404 11.61 -14.90 -1.53
N ASP A 405 10.79 -15.95 -1.62
CA ASP A 405 9.36 -15.91 -1.32
C ASP A 405 9.04 -16.36 0.11
N GLU A 406 10.03 -16.91 0.84
CA GLU A 406 9.93 -17.20 2.28
C GLU A 406 10.37 -16.02 3.16
N ARG A 407 10.99 -15.00 2.56
CA ARG A 407 11.69 -13.92 3.26
C ARG A 407 10.81 -12.68 3.40
N MET A 408 10.71 -12.15 4.61
CA MET A 408 9.98 -10.91 4.93
C MET A 408 10.46 -9.66 4.17
N ALA A 409 11.60 -9.73 3.50
CA ALA A 409 12.26 -8.58 2.86
C ALA A 409 11.77 -8.36 1.42
N LEU A 410 10.96 -7.33 1.19
CA LEU A 410 10.37 -6.92 -0.09
C LEU A 410 10.69 -5.45 -0.39
N VAL A 411 10.61 -5.03 -1.66
CA VAL A 411 10.94 -3.64 -2.09
C VAL A 411 9.98 -3.07 -3.13
N ALA A 412 9.56 -1.81 -2.95
CA ALA A 412 8.64 -1.13 -3.88
C ALA A 412 9.07 0.31 -4.22
N ASP A 413 9.09 0.65 -5.51
CA ASP A 413 9.31 2.04 -5.96
C ASP A 413 8.04 2.88 -5.83
N VAL A 414 7.91 3.60 -4.71
CA VAL A 414 6.66 4.29 -4.36
C VAL A 414 6.45 5.63 -5.06
N HIS A 415 7.55 6.27 -5.49
CA HIS A 415 7.59 7.57 -6.15
C HIS A 415 8.73 7.63 -7.18
N THR A 416 8.58 8.43 -8.24
CA THR A 416 9.60 8.61 -9.29
C THR A 416 9.81 10.10 -9.55
N ASP A 417 11.02 10.59 -9.32
CA ASP A 417 11.39 11.98 -9.64
C ASP A 417 12.11 12.07 -11.00
N PRO A 418 11.49 12.67 -12.04
CA PRO A 418 12.15 12.88 -13.32
C PRO A 418 13.24 13.97 -13.27
N ASN A 419 13.30 14.82 -12.23
CA ASN A 419 14.28 15.91 -12.15
C ASN A 419 15.68 15.39 -11.81
N THR A 420 15.78 14.46 -10.86
CA THR A 420 17.04 13.77 -10.49
C THR A 420 17.26 12.47 -11.27
N GLY A 421 16.23 11.92 -11.90
CA GLY A 421 16.29 10.60 -12.56
C GLY A 421 16.38 9.46 -11.55
N GLN A 422 15.80 9.64 -10.36
CA GLN A 422 15.79 8.67 -9.26
C GLN A 422 14.36 8.26 -8.88
N VAL A 423 14.24 7.21 -8.07
CA VAL A 423 13.00 6.78 -7.41
C VAL A 423 13.18 6.72 -5.91
N LEU A 424 12.06 6.74 -5.18
CA LEU A 424 11.99 6.36 -3.77
C LEU A 424 11.67 4.88 -3.70
N GLU A 425 12.63 4.06 -3.24
CA GLU A 425 12.40 2.67 -2.87
C GLU A 425 12.06 2.62 -1.38
N GLU A 426 10.96 1.94 -1.04
CA GLU A 426 10.55 1.64 0.33
C GLU A 426 10.58 0.12 0.51
N ALA A 427 11.18 -0.36 1.61
CA ALA A 427 11.46 -1.79 1.76
C ALA A 427 11.38 -2.30 3.19
N SER A 428 10.90 -3.53 3.33
CA SER A 428 11.09 -4.37 4.52
C SER A 428 12.42 -5.12 4.41
N GLY A 429 13.03 -5.47 5.55
CA GLY A 429 14.24 -6.31 5.60
C GLY A 429 14.03 -7.64 6.31
N ASP A 430 15.11 -8.21 6.85
CA ASP A 430 15.01 -9.36 7.75
C ASP A 430 14.34 -8.97 9.09
N PRO A 431 13.62 -9.89 9.76
CA PRO A 431 13.05 -9.64 11.07
C PRO A 431 14.14 -9.45 12.13
N ALA A 432 14.10 -8.34 12.85
CA ALA A 432 14.96 -8.10 13.99
C ALA A 432 14.45 -8.87 15.22
N ARG A 433 15.38 -9.28 16.09
CA ARG A 433 15.04 -9.87 17.40
C ARG A 433 14.61 -8.77 18.36
N LEU A 434 13.37 -8.83 18.82
CA LEU A 434 12.82 -7.97 19.84
C LEU A 434 12.97 -8.64 21.21
N TYR A 435 13.39 -7.88 22.22
CA TYR A 435 13.44 -8.29 23.62
C TYR A 435 12.62 -7.30 24.46
N VAL A 436 11.66 -7.79 25.24
CA VAL A 436 10.73 -6.96 26.03
C VAL A 436 10.70 -7.44 27.47
N LEU A 437 10.88 -6.52 28.43
CA LEU A 437 10.66 -6.82 29.84
C LEU A 437 9.16 -6.81 30.15
N VAL A 438 8.60 -7.97 30.47
CA VAL A 438 7.17 -8.17 30.74
C VAL A 438 6.94 -8.78 32.12
N GLU A 439 5.74 -8.62 32.66
CA GLU A 439 5.36 -9.17 33.95
C GLU A 439 4.23 -10.20 33.79
N ILE A 440 4.43 -11.40 34.34
CA ILE A 440 3.48 -12.52 34.24
C ILE A 440 3.34 -13.10 35.66
N GLY A 441 2.12 -13.05 36.21
CA GLY A 441 1.86 -13.55 37.57
C GLY A 441 2.72 -12.88 38.67
N GLY A 442 2.99 -11.57 38.53
CA GLY A 442 3.83 -10.81 39.47
C GLY A 442 5.34 -11.12 39.40
N LYS A 443 5.79 -11.81 38.36
CA LYS A 443 7.21 -12.09 38.09
C LYS A 443 7.66 -11.49 36.77
N LEU A 444 8.89 -11.00 36.73
CA LEU A 444 9.48 -10.40 35.54
C LEU A 444 10.13 -11.46 34.65
N TYR A 445 9.87 -11.34 33.34
CA TYR A 445 10.42 -12.17 32.29
C TYR A 445 10.92 -11.28 31.14
N VAL A 446 11.94 -11.73 30.42
CA VAL A 446 12.28 -11.15 29.11
C VAL A 446 11.60 -11.99 28.04
N ALA A 447 10.54 -11.45 27.45
CA ALA A 447 9.93 -12.04 26.26
C ALA A 447 10.85 -11.77 25.05
N GLN A 448 11.01 -12.78 24.19
CA GLN A 448 11.71 -12.67 22.91
C GLN A 448 10.71 -12.83 21.77
N GLY A 449 10.79 -11.96 20.76
CA GLY A 449 9.94 -12.01 19.56
C GLY A 449 10.66 -11.51 18.31
N GLY A 450 9.92 -11.43 17.21
CA GLY A 450 10.34 -10.72 16.00
C GLY A 450 9.77 -9.31 15.95
N THR A 451 10.45 -8.40 15.25
CA THR A 451 9.91 -7.10 14.85
C THR A 451 10.39 -6.74 13.45
N TYR A 452 9.61 -5.94 12.73
CA TYR A 452 9.97 -5.50 11.38
C TYR A 452 11.27 -4.68 11.37
N THR A 453 11.95 -4.71 10.22
CA THR A 453 12.95 -3.70 9.86
C THR A 453 12.52 -3.00 8.57
N TYR A 454 12.82 -1.71 8.47
CA TYR A 454 12.36 -0.81 7.41
C TYR A 454 13.56 -0.03 6.83
N TYR A 455 13.51 0.21 5.53
CA TYR A 455 14.51 0.94 4.74
C TYR A 455 13.79 1.87 3.76
N GLU A 456 14.34 3.08 3.64
CA GLU A 456 13.82 4.17 2.81
C GLU A 456 15.03 4.77 2.08
N PHE A 457 15.08 4.69 0.75
CA PHE A 457 16.26 5.13 0.01
C PHE A 457 15.97 5.57 -1.44
N LYS A 458 16.92 6.31 -2.02
CA LYS A 458 16.86 6.73 -3.42
C LYS A 458 17.65 5.78 -4.32
N GLN A 459 17.02 5.28 -5.37
CA GLN A 459 17.63 4.38 -6.36
C GLN A 459 17.59 5.02 -7.77
N PRO A 460 18.57 4.76 -8.66
CA PRO A 460 18.51 5.26 -10.05
C PRO A 460 17.28 4.73 -10.79
N MET A 461 16.61 5.57 -11.59
CA MET A 461 15.38 5.20 -12.29
C MET A 461 15.57 4.05 -13.30
N ALA A 462 16.80 3.86 -13.81
CA ALA A 462 17.17 2.74 -14.68
C ALA A 462 17.30 1.41 -13.92
N ASP A 463 17.72 1.48 -12.66
CA ASP A 463 18.22 0.35 -11.85
C ASP A 463 17.30 0.05 -10.66
N ARG A 464 16.00 0.32 -10.82
CA ARG A 464 14.96 -0.03 -9.83
C ARG A 464 15.07 -1.48 -9.41
N LEU A 465 14.87 -1.74 -8.11
CA LEU A 465 15.07 -3.06 -7.56
C LEU A 465 13.93 -4.04 -7.88
N THR A 466 14.27 -5.32 -7.75
CA THR A 466 13.31 -6.42 -7.59
C THR A 466 13.59 -7.07 -6.23
N ASP A 467 12.66 -7.89 -5.74
CA ASP A 467 12.80 -8.58 -4.46
C ASP A 467 14.11 -9.38 -4.40
N GLU A 468 14.43 -10.11 -5.47
CA GLU A 468 15.62 -10.95 -5.55
C GLU A 468 16.91 -10.11 -5.47
N ALA A 469 16.94 -8.93 -6.10
CA ALA A 469 18.08 -8.02 -6.07
C ALA A 469 18.25 -7.35 -4.70
N TRP A 470 17.14 -6.92 -4.09
CA TRP A 470 17.13 -6.34 -2.73
C TRP A 470 17.60 -7.34 -1.67
N GLN A 471 17.13 -8.58 -1.77
CA GLN A 471 17.48 -9.67 -0.87
C GLN A 471 18.94 -10.12 -1.05
N GLU A 472 19.47 -10.09 -2.29
CA GLU A 472 20.90 -10.30 -2.54
C GLU A 472 21.74 -9.16 -1.91
N MET A 473 21.32 -7.90 -2.04
CA MET A 473 21.98 -6.77 -1.37
C MET A 473 21.98 -6.91 0.15
N LEU A 474 20.86 -7.31 0.77
CA LEU A 474 20.79 -7.62 2.20
C LEU A 474 21.76 -8.77 2.57
N GLY A 475 21.72 -9.88 1.84
CA GLY A 475 22.55 -11.07 2.10
C GLY A 475 24.06 -10.80 1.96
N ARG A 476 24.44 -9.84 1.12
CA ARG A 476 25.84 -9.39 0.95
C ARG A 476 26.27 -8.29 1.93
N GLY A 477 25.37 -7.77 2.78
CA GLY A 477 25.64 -6.61 3.63
C GLY A 477 25.83 -5.30 2.84
N GLN A 478 25.22 -5.21 1.66
CA GLN A 478 25.29 -4.10 0.70
C GLN A 478 24.02 -3.25 0.65
N ALA A 479 23.00 -3.58 1.46
CA ALA A 479 21.82 -2.76 1.64
C ALA A 479 22.15 -1.35 2.20
N PRO A 480 21.39 -0.30 1.86
CA PRO A 480 21.55 1.02 2.45
C PRO A 480 21.36 1.01 3.98
N ALA A 481 21.84 2.05 4.65
CA ALA A 481 21.57 2.25 6.06
C ALA A 481 20.06 2.39 6.30
N LYS A 482 19.56 1.83 7.42
CA LYS A 482 18.20 2.11 7.90
C LYS A 482 18.05 3.61 8.22
N PRO A 483 16.84 4.19 8.14
CA PRO A 483 16.61 5.60 8.45
C PRO A 483 17.15 5.98 9.83
N GLY A 484 17.81 7.14 9.95
CA GLY A 484 18.63 7.50 11.12
C GLY A 484 17.86 7.51 12.44
N TRP A 485 16.59 7.87 12.42
CA TRP A 485 15.69 7.83 13.57
C TRP A 485 15.45 6.42 14.15
N THR A 486 15.59 5.35 13.33
CA THR A 486 15.43 3.94 13.78
C THR A 486 16.53 3.47 14.73
N ASN A 487 17.65 4.19 14.86
CA ASN A 487 18.76 3.83 15.74
C ASN A 487 18.38 3.76 17.24
N ALA A 488 17.23 4.32 17.65
CA ALA A 488 16.70 4.16 19.01
C ALA A 488 16.21 2.73 19.30
N LEU A 489 15.99 1.90 18.28
CA LEU A 489 15.44 0.54 18.40
C LEU A 489 16.51 -0.54 18.56
N PHE A 490 17.74 -0.25 18.15
CA PHE A 490 18.80 -1.24 18.03
C PHE A 490 19.87 -0.99 19.09
N GLY A 491 20.08 -1.98 19.97
CA GLY A 491 21.21 -1.98 20.90
C GLY A 491 22.54 -1.92 20.16
N ARG A 492 23.52 -1.25 20.78
CA ARG A 492 24.91 -1.15 20.30
C ARG A 492 25.74 -2.37 20.70
#